data_AF-A0A2H9MY09-F1
#
_entry.id   AF-A0A2H9MY09-F1
#
_cell.length_a   1.000
_cell.length_b   1.000
_cell.length_c   1.000
_cell.angle_alpha   90.00
_cell.angle_beta   90.00
_cell.angle_gamma   90.00
#
_symmetry.space_group_name_H-M   'P 1'
#
loop_
_entity.id
_entity.type
_entity.pdbx_description
1 polymer ?
#
loop_
_entity_poly.entity_id
_entity_poly.type
_entity_poly.pdbx_seq_one_letter_code
_entity_poly.pdbx_strand_id
1 'polypeptide(L)'
;MAKAYVMINCDLGSEKEVIASLKKIVGIKEAHGTLGLYDIMIQIESPSEQNIQEIVTKVIRKMPKIQSTVTLTRSESEELFQASEKLIGMMLGQNNAQAYVVIHCDKGEEFPTLKN
;
A
#
# COMPACT_ATOMS: atom_id res chain seq x y z
N MET A 1 -11.82 -1.86 8.69
CA MET A 1 -10.39 -2.23 8.84
C MET A 1 -9.58 -1.23 8.07
N ALA A 2 -8.48 -0.74 8.64
CA ALA A 2 -7.59 0.19 7.96
C ALA A 2 -6.72 -0.58 6.95
N LYS A 3 -6.40 0.08 5.84
CA LYS A 3 -5.59 -0.47 4.76
C LYS A 3 -4.55 0.56 4.34
N ALA A 4 -3.34 0.10 4.09
CA ALA A 4 -2.26 0.93 3.57
C ALA A 4 -1.38 0.15 2.62
N TYR A 5 -0.74 0.90 1.72
CA TYR A 5 0.30 0.40 0.83
C TYR A 5 1.62 1.03 1.24
N VAL A 6 2.69 0.22 1.26
CA VAL A 6 4.02 0.75 1.57
C VAL A 6 4.97 0.36 0.45
N MET A 7 5.61 1.38 -0.11
CA MET A 7 6.67 1.26 -1.08
C MET A 7 8.00 1.35 -0.34
N ILE A 8 8.94 0.46 -0.65
CA ILE A 8 10.16 0.26 0.13
C ILE A 8 11.36 0.23 -0.82
N ASN A 9 12.42 0.95 -0.46
CA ASN A 9 13.75 0.74 -1.02
C ASN A 9 14.61 -0.05 -0.05
N CYS A 10 15.39 -0.98 -0.59
CA CYS A 10 16.33 -1.78 0.18
C CYS A 10 17.72 -1.84 -0.45
N ASP A 11 18.67 -2.43 0.27
CA ASP A 11 20.01 -2.65 -0.28
C ASP A 11 19.94 -3.54 -1.52
N LEU A 12 20.76 -3.22 -2.53
CA LEU A 12 20.80 -3.93 -3.79
C LEU A 12 21.00 -5.44 -3.58
N GLY A 13 20.12 -6.26 -4.17
CA GLY A 13 20.18 -7.71 -4.09
C GLY A 13 19.58 -8.31 -2.81
N SER A 14 19.04 -7.47 -1.91
CA SER A 14 18.40 -7.92 -0.67
C SER A 14 16.89 -8.13 -0.78
N GLU A 15 16.30 -7.84 -1.94
CA GLU A 15 14.85 -7.73 -2.14
C GLU A 15 14.14 -9.03 -1.73
N LYS A 16 14.68 -10.18 -2.15
CA LYS A 16 14.11 -11.50 -1.82
C LYS A 16 14.09 -11.80 -0.33
N GLU A 17 15.15 -11.42 0.39
CA GLU A 17 15.28 -11.64 1.83
C GLU A 17 14.35 -10.72 2.62
N VAL A 18 14.28 -9.44 2.22
CA VAL A 18 13.39 -8.46 2.82
C VAL A 18 11.93 -8.88 2.59
N ILE A 19 11.54 -9.28 1.38
CA ILE A 19 10.19 -9.81 1.09
C ILE A 19 9.87 -11.05 1.96
N ALA A 20 10.80 -12.00 2.06
CA ALA A 20 10.59 -13.20 2.88
C ALA A 20 10.39 -12.87 4.36
N SER A 21 11.03 -11.81 4.85
CA SER A 21 10.87 -11.32 6.22
C SER A 21 9.56 -10.55 6.41
N LEU A 22 9.20 -9.68 5.46
CA LEU A 22 7.94 -8.93 5.45
C LEU A 22 6.72 -9.87 5.49
N LYS A 23 6.74 -10.96 4.70
CA LYS A 23 5.64 -11.94 4.68
C LYS A 23 5.38 -12.66 6.02
N LYS A 24 6.31 -12.58 6.98
CA LYS A 24 6.14 -13.15 8.32
C LYS A 24 5.46 -12.19 9.29
N ILE A 25 5.32 -10.91 8.93
CA ILE A 25 4.73 -9.88 9.79
C ILE A 25 3.21 -9.99 9.73
N VAL A 26 2.57 -10.07 10.90
CA VAL A 26 1.10 -10.08 11.01
C VAL A 26 0.53 -8.78 10.45
N GLY A 27 -0.47 -8.91 9.58
CA GLY A 27 -1.12 -7.77 8.92
C GLY A 27 -0.63 -7.52 7.49
N ILE A 28 0.51 -8.09 7.09
CA ILE A 28 0.95 -8.06 5.68
C ILE A 28 0.09 -9.05 4.88
N LYS A 29 -0.63 -8.52 3.89
CA LYS A 29 -1.45 -9.33 2.96
C LYS A 29 -0.68 -9.72 1.72
N GLU A 30 0.11 -8.80 1.20
CA GLU A 30 0.85 -8.94 -0.04
C GLU A 30 2.22 -8.30 0.09
N ALA A 31 3.21 -8.89 -0.58
CA ALA A 31 4.58 -8.37 -0.64
C ALA A 31 5.25 -8.84 -1.93
N HIS A 32 5.58 -7.88 -2.79
CA HIS A 32 6.05 -8.12 -4.15
C HIS A 32 7.26 -7.26 -4.44
N GLY A 33 8.24 -7.84 -5.16
CA GLY A 33 9.30 -7.05 -5.77
C GLY A 33 8.74 -6.26 -6.95
N THR A 34 9.24 -5.07 -7.17
CA THR A 34 8.81 -4.19 -8.25
C THR A 34 9.97 -3.87 -9.18
N LEU A 35 9.65 -3.53 -10.43
CA LEU A 35 10.59 -2.91 -11.36
C LEU A 35 10.21 -1.44 -11.46
N GLY A 36 10.97 -0.55 -10.84
CA GLY A 36 10.65 0.87 -10.79
C GLY A 36 11.52 1.62 -9.78
N LEU A 37 11.02 2.76 -9.29
CA LEU A 37 11.72 3.60 -8.31
C LEU A 37 11.85 2.94 -6.93
N TYR A 38 10.96 1.99 -6.64
CA TYR A 38 10.95 1.23 -5.39
C TYR A 38 11.24 -0.23 -5.71
N ASP A 39 11.86 -0.91 -4.75
CA ASP A 39 12.28 -2.31 -4.89
C ASP A 39 11.16 -3.27 -4.48
N ILE A 40 10.33 -2.86 -3.51
CA ILE A 40 9.27 -3.69 -2.92
C ILE A 40 8.00 -2.87 -2.69
N MET A 41 6.85 -3.48 -2.98
CA MET A 41 5.52 -3.00 -2.60
C MET A 41 4.87 -4.00 -1.63
N ILE A 42 4.28 -3.50 -0.54
CA ILE A 42 3.47 -4.29 0.38
C ILE A 42 2.08 -3.71 0.59
N GLN A 43 1.13 -4.58 0.92
CA GLN A 43 -0.21 -4.22 1.41
C GLN A 43 -0.33 -4.61 2.88
N ILE A 44 -0.72 -3.66 3.73
CA ILE A 44 -0.97 -3.84 5.16
C ILE A 44 -2.47 -3.69 5.43
N GLU A 45 -3.04 -4.61 6.19
CA GLU A 45 -4.39 -4.51 6.75
C GLU A 45 -4.34 -4.70 8.27
N SER A 46 -5.00 -3.81 9.00
CA SER A 46 -5.00 -3.83 10.47
C SER A 46 -6.32 -3.28 11.03
N PRO A 47 -6.66 -3.52 12.32
CA PRO A 47 -7.87 -2.98 12.93
C PRO A 47 -7.97 -1.44 12.88
N SER A 48 -6.85 -0.72 12.97
CA SER A 48 -6.80 0.75 12.98
C SER A 48 -5.58 1.30 12.21
N GLU A 49 -5.64 2.57 11.83
CA GLU A 49 -4.51 3.27 11.20
C GLU A 49 -3.30 3.39 12.14
N GLN A 50 -3.56 3.58 13.44
CA GLN A 50 -2.51 3.59 14.46
C GLN A 50 -1.72 2.27 14.46
N ASN A 51 -2.40 1.13 14.34
CA ASN A 51 -1.72 -0.16 14.26
C ASN A 51 -0.86 -0.28 12.99
N ILE A 52 -1.32 0.26 11.85
CA ILE A 52 -0.51 0.32 10.63
C ILE A 52 0.73 1.19 10.84
N GLN A 53 0.56 2.38 11.44
CA GLN A 53 1.67 3.28 11.73
C GLN A 53 2.70 2.61 12.64
N GLU A 54 2.26 1.87 13.65
CA GLU A 54 3.16 1.11 14.53
C GLU A 54 3.90 0.00 13.78
N ILE A 55 3.22 -0.80 12.95
CA ILE A 55 3.87 -1.82 12.11
C ILE A 55 4.94 -1.19 11.24
N VAL A 56 4.63 -0.08 10.57
CA VAL A 56 5.59 0.62 9.69
C VAL A 56 6.77 1.17 10.48
N THR A 57 6.53 1.91 11.56
CA THR A 57 7.57 2.68 12.25
C THR A 57 8.41 1.84 13.20
N LYS A 58 7.80 0.88 13.91
CA LYS A 58 8.46 0.08 14.95
C LYS A 58 9.02 -1.23 14.40
N VAL A 59 8.41 -1.79 13.34
CA VAL A 59 8.84 -3.07 12.76
C VAL A 59 9.56 -2.83 11.44
N ILE A 60 8.86 -2.36 10.40
CA ILE A 60 9.39 -2.31 9.03
C ILE A 60 10.61 -1.39 8.94
N ARG A 61 10.51 -0.13 9.37
CA ARG A 61 11.64 0.83 9.33
C ARG A 61 12.83 0.48 10.21
N LYS A 62 12.71 -0.58 11.04
CA LYS A 62 13.80 -1.10 11.87
C LYS A 62 14.42 -2.37 11.30
N MET A 63 13.85 -2.94 10.25
CA MET A 63 14.43 -4.12 9.60
C MET A 63 15.75 -3.74 8.93
N PRO A 64 16.78 -4.63 9.01
CA PRO A 64 18.03 -4.40 8.30
C PRO A 64 17.77 -4.36 6.79
N LYS A 65 18.65 -3.64 6.08
CA LYS A 65 18.63 -3.50 4.62
C LYS A 65 17.47 -2.68 4.05
N ILE A 66 16.52 -2.23 4.87
CA ILE A 66 15.53 -1.23 4.46
C ILE A 66 16.15 0.16 4.55
N GLN A 67 16.16 0.90 3.44
CA GLN A 67 16.73 2.25 3.36
C GLN A 67 15.67 3.33 3.53
N SER A 68 14.52 3.15 2.88
CA SER A 68 13.42 4.12 2.96
C SER A 68 12.08 3.44 2.75
N THR A 69 11.02 4.13 3.19
CA THR A 69 9.64 3.68 2.99
C THR A 69 8.75 4.88 2.69
N VAL A 70 7.82 4.73 1.75
CA VAL A 70 6.70 5.66 1.55
C VAL A 70 5.41 4.90 1.85
N THR A 71 4.58 5.47 2.73
CA THR A 71 3.31 4.85 3.13
C THR A 71 2.16 5.64 2.54
N LEU A 72 1.25 4.93 1.88
CA LEU A 72 0.04 5.44 1.27
C LEU A 72 -1.15 4.89 2.06
N THR A 73 -1.90 5.77 2.71
CA THR A 73 -3.15 5.45 3.40
C THR A 73 -4.33 5.90 2.57
N ARG A 74 -5.49 5.26 2.77
CA ARG A 74 -6.73 5.67 2.12
C ARG A 74 -7.07 7.11 2.54
N SER A 75 -7.40 7.96 1.57
CA SER A 75 -8.03 9.27 1.82
C SER A 75 -9.40 9.08 2.46
N GLU A 76 -9.80 9.93 3.41
CA GLU A 76 -11.14 9.94 4.05
C GLU A 76 -12.28 10.31 3.08
N SER A 77 -11.99 10.53 1.79
CA SER A 77 -12.98 10.79 0.74
C SER A 77 -13.77 9.53 0.36
N GLU A 78 -14.48 8.93 1.33
CA GLU A 78 -15.34 7.77 1.17
C GLU A 78 -16.43 7.96 0.10
N GLU A 79 -16.78 9.21 -0.21
CA GLU A 79 -17.80 9.55 -1.21
C GLU A 79 -17.33 9.40 -2.68
N LEU A 80 -16.02 9.34 -2.95
CA LEU A 80 -15.50 9.36 -4.32
C LEU A 80 -15.70 8.05 -5.10
N PHE A 81 -15.73 6.89 -4.43
CA PHE A 81 -15.64 5.58 -5.10
C PHE A 81 -16.67 4.53 -4.65
N GLN A 82 -17.52 4.82 -3.66
CA GLN A 82 -18.45 3.83 -3.10
C GLN A 82 -19.46 3.25 -4.10
N ALA A 83 -19.95 4.06 -5.03
CA ALA A 83 -20.98 3.62 -5.97
C ALA A 83 -20.41 2.72 -7.09
N SER A 84 -19.18 3.00 -7.55
CA SER A 84 -18.57 2.25 -8.66
C SER A 84 -18.00 0.91 -8.19
N GLU A 85 -17.31 0.84 -7.05
CA GLU A 85 -16.71 -0.42 -6.57
C GLU A 85 -17.74 -1.52 -6.34
N LYS A 86 -18.89 -1.18 -5.75
CA LYS A 86 -19.96 -2.14 -5.46
C LYS A 86 -20.61 -2.66 -6.74
N LEU A 87 -20.79 -1.80 -7.74
CA LEU A 87 -21.37 -2.19 -9.03
C LEU A 87 -20.37 -3.00 -9.88
N ILE A 88 -19.11 -2.59 -9.93
CA ILE A 88 -18.04 -3.28 -10.67
C ILE A 88 -17.80 -4.68 -10.12
N GLY A 89 -17.76 -4.84 -8.79
CA GLY A 89 -17.59 -6.14 -8.14
C GLY A 89 -18.75 -7.11 -8.38
N MET A 90 -19.98 -6.60 -8.60
CA MET A 90 -21.13 -7.42 -8.97
C MET A 90 -21.12 -7.84 -10.44
N MET A 91 -20.50 -7.05 -11.33
CA MET A 91 -20.55 -7.24 -12.78
C MET A 91 -19.38 -8.05 -13.37
N LEU A 92 -18.15 -7.90 -12.84
CA LEU A 92 -16.94 -8.42 -13.51
C LEU A 92 -16.38 -9.73 -12.95
N GLY A 93 -16.94 -10.27 -11.86
CA GLY A 93 -16.35 -11.43 -11.17
C GLY A 93 -15.01 -11.12 -10.50
N GLN A 94 -14.32 -12.13 -9.95
CA GLN A 94 -13.00 -11.93 -9.31
C GLN A 94 -11.97 -11.48 -10.35
N ASN A 95 -11.56 -10.22 -10.25
CA ASN A 95 -10.58 -9.62 -11.15
C ASN A 95 -9.16 -10.01 -10.70
N ASN A 96 -8.42 -10.75 -11.54
CA ASN A 96 -7.10 -11.28 -11.21
C ASN A 96 -5.96 -10.24 -11.34
N ALA A 97 -6.26 -9.03 -11.81
CA ALA A 97 -5.27 -7.96 -11.98
C ALA A 97 -5.64 -6.75 -11.13
N GLN A 98 -4.72 -6.34 -10.25
CA GLN A 98 -4.80 -5.12 -9.46
C GLN A 98 -3.68 -4.17 -9.89
N ALA A 99 -4.01 -2.90 -10.09
CA ALA A 99 -3.06 -1.84 -10.35
C ALA A 99 -3.18 -0.78 -9.25
N TYR A 100 -2.04 -0.31 -8.75
CA TYR A 100 -1.95 0.73 -7.74
C TYR A 100 -1.38 2.00 -8.40
N VAL A 101 -2.15 3.09 -8.33
CA VAL A 101 -1.76 4.39 -8.90
C VAL A 101 -1.56 5.37 -7.75
N VAL A 102 -0.42 6.05 -7.73
CA VAL A 102 -0.13 7.14 -6.78
C VAL A 102 -0.33 8.46 -7.51
N ILE A 103 -1.19 9.31 -6.96
CA ILE A 103 -1.49 10.63 -7.52
C ILE A 103 -1.09 11.66 -6.48
N HIS A 104 -0.11 12.51 -6.84
CA HIS A 104 0.29 13.64 -6.03
C HIS A 104 -0.59 14.84 -6.35
N CYS A 105 -1.29 15.38 -5.35
CA CYS A 105 -2.08 16.60 -5.48
C CYS A 105 -1.96 17.44 -4.20
N ASP A 106 -2.34 18.71 -4.31
CA ASP A 106 -2.43 19.60 -3.16
C ASP A 106 -3.57 19.14 -2.24
N LYS A 107 -3.37 19.29 -0.93
CA LYS A 107 -4.37 18.90 0.07
C LYS A 107 -5.68 19.68 -0.17
N GLY A 108 -6.79 18.97 -0.30
CA GLY A 108 -8.10 19.54 -0.63
C GLY A 108 -8.46 19.52 -2.12
N GLU A 109 -7.51 19.20 -3.01
CA GLU A 109 -7.71 19.10 -4.46
C GLU A 109 -7.85 17.64 -4.94
N GLU A 110 -8.08 16.69 -4.03
CA GLU A 110 -8.16 15.26 -4.35
C GLU A 110 -9.32 14.97 -5.32
N PHE A 111 -10.51 15.50 -5.04
CA PHE A 111 -11.70 15.27 -5.87
C PHE A 111 -11.56 15.87 -7.28
N PRO A 112 -11.18 17.15 -7.47
CA PRO A 112 -10.92 17.71 -8.80
C PRO A 112 -9.84 16.95 -9.58
N THR A 113 -8.78 16.48 -8.90
CA THR A 113 -7.69 15.74 -9.54
C THR A 113 -8.15 14.38 -10.08
N LEU A 114 -9.07 13.72 -9.38
CA LEU A 114 -9.54 12.36 -9.71
C LEU A 114 -10.76 12.32 -10.65
N LYS A 115 -11.39 13.46 -10.94
CA LYS A 115 -12.64 13.53 -11.71
C LYS A 115 -12.44 13.54 -13.24
N ASN A 116 -11.24 13.85 -13.71
CA ASN A 116 -10.89 13.90 -15.15
C ASN A 116 -10.31 12.57 -15.64
#